data_AF-A0A921UG99-F1
#
_entry.id   AF-A0A921UG99-F1
#
_cell.length_a   1.000
_cell.length_b   1.000
_cell.length_c   1.000
_cell.angle_alpha   90.00
_cell.angle_beta   90.00
_cell.angle_gamma   90.00
#
_symmetry.space_group_name_H-M   'P 1'
#
loop_
_entity.id
_entity.type
_entity.pdbx_description
1 polymer ?
#
loop_
_entity_poly.entity_id
_entity_poly.type
_entity_poly.pdbx_seq_one_letter_code
_entity_poly.pdbx_strand_id
1 'polypeptide(L)'
;MDRPFTVEEIKNTIKEMPSEKAPGPDGFNGTFYKEREYLVYDGVRLEDNNLTLADYGIQHRSTLDLEEKMQIYVVETLAGTTITLEVDSSETIDSIKGKIQYSERFPKVQQCLIFGDKQLEDNSTLADHNISKESTLLLVLHPLPRGTMRIKVYIGDGRIVPLEVQKSDTIASVSLKIYEKAFVRPVQHAIYFDSTRLEGSKTLAHYGIENGDTLDLIICQCGC
;
A
#
# COMPACT_ATOMS: atom_id res chain seq x y z
N MET A 1 24.59 -11.77 -23.97
CA MET A 1 24.34 -10.34 -23.80
C MET A 1 23.60 -10.21 -22.49
N ASP A 2 24.16 -9.46 -21.54
CA ASP A 2 23.55 -9.29 -20.22
C ASP A 2 22.29 -8.45 -20.35
N ARG A 3 21.25 -8.83 -19.59
CA ARG A 3 19.99 -8.07 -19.54
C ARG A 3 20.22 -6.70 -18.90
N PRO A 4 19.54 -5.64 -19.35
CA PRO A 4 19.64 -4.32 -18.74
C PRO A 4 19.13 -4.33 -17.29
N PHE A 5 19.74 -3.51 -16.44
CA PHE A 5 19.34 -3.36 -15.04
C PHE A 5 17.99 -2.64 -14.90
N THR A 6 17.19 -3.07 -13.93
CA THR A 6 15.91 -2.42 -13.59
C THR A 6 16.08 -1.42 -12.43
N VAL A 7 15.11 -0.51 -12.27
CA VAL A 7 15.07 0.44 -11.14
C VAL A 7 15.02 -0.30 -9.79
N GLU A 8 14.24 -1.39 -9.73
CA GLU A 8 14.10 -2.25 -8.55
C GLU A 8 15.45 -2.87 -8.14
N GLU A 9 16.26 -3.31 -9.10
CA GLU A 9 17.57 -3.90 -8.83
C GLU A 9 18.54 -2.90 -8.18
N ILE A 10 18.46 -1.62 -8.57
CA ILE A 10 19.27 -0.56 -7.95
C ILE A 10 18.76 -0.24 -6.56
N LYS A 11 17.43 -0.12 -6.38
CA LYS A 11 16.84 0.09 -5.06
C LYS A 11 17.25 -1.01 -4.08
N ASN A 12 17.18 -2.27 -4.52
CA ASN A 12 17.66 -3.41 -3.74
C ASN A 12 19.16 -3.32 -3.45
N THR A 13 19.97 -2.92 -4.44
CA THR A 13 21.42 -2.73 -4.24
C THR A 13 21.71 -1.65 -3.19
N ILE A 14 21.06 -0.48 -3.27
CA ILE A 14 21.19 0.61 -2.29
C ILE A 14 20.76 0.14 -0.89
N LYS A 15 19.68 -0.65 -0.81
CA LYS A 15 19.22 -1.25 0.43
C LYS A 15 20.26 -2.17 1.08
N GLU A 16 21.10 -2.83 0.30
CA GLU A 16 22.18 -3.69 0.80
C GLU A 16 23.50 -2.94 1.08
N MET A 17 23.65 -1.67 0.68
CA MET A 17 24.93 -0.93 0.85
C MET A 17 25.26 -0.63 2.32
N PRO A 18 26.49 -0.85 2.81
CA PRO A 18 26.83 -0.51 4.20
C PRO A 18 26.74 1.01 4.43
N SER A 19 26.20 1.42 5.59
CA SER A 19 25.98 2.83 5.95
C SER A 19 27.26 3.67 6.00
N GLU A 20 28.43 3.04 6.12
CA GLU A 20 29.75 3.68 6.18
C GLU A 20 30.31 4.08 4.80
N LYS A 21 29.67 3.66 3.69
CA LYS A 21 30.14 3.91 2.32
C LYS A 21 29.39 5.00 1.56
N ALA A 22 28.46 5.71 2.18
CA ALA A 22 27.79 6.85 1.54
C ALA A 22 28.64 8.12 1.72
N PRO A 23 29.31 8.63 0.68
CA PRO A 23 30.06 9.87 0.78
C PRO A 23 29.10 11.02 0.48
N GLY A 24 28.46 11.55 1.52
CA GLY A 24 27.85 12.88 1.44
C GLY A 24 28.96 13.96 1.49
N PRO A 25 28.83 15.06 0.73
CA PRO A 25 29.78 16.18 0.82
C PRO A 25 29.74 16.94 2.16
N ASP A 26 28.78 16.62 3.03
CA ASP A 26 28.48 17.32 4.29
C ASP A 26 29.08 16.66 5.54
N GLY A 27 29.75 15.50 5.42
CA GLY A 27 30.45 14.86 6.53
C GLY A 27 29.53 14.39 7.68
N PHE A 28 28.23 14.24 7.44
CA PHE A 28 27.29 13.72 8.42
C PHE A 28 27.21 12.18 8.31
N ASN A 29 27.73 11.47 9.30
CA ASN A 29 27.49 10.03 9.51
C ASN A 29 26.09 9.79 10.11
N GLY A 30 25.07 10.38 9.48
CA GLY A 30 23.67 10.25 9.86
C GLY A 30 23.06 9.03 9.18
N THR A 31 22.48 8.13 9.98
CA THR A 31 21.60 7.02 9.61
C THR A 31 21.05 7.10 8.18
N PHE A 32 21.67 6.34 7.27
CA PHE A 32 21.24 6.21 5.87
C PHE A 32 19.85 5.57 5.84
N TYR A 33 18.79 6.37 5.69
CA TYR A 33 17.41 5.86 5.64
C TYR A 33 17.11 5.33 4.24
N LYS A 34 17.66 4.14 3.94
CA LYS A 34 17.59 3.42 2.65
C LYS A 34 16.20 3.21 2.03
N GLU A 35 15.13 3.51 2.74
CA GLU A 35 13.74 3.34 2.27
C GLU A 35 13.04 4.67 1.95
N ARG A 36 13.69 5.80 2.28
CA ARG A 36 13.12 7.16 2.28
C ARG A 36 13.48 8.01 1.08
N GLU A 37 14.01 7.42 0.01
CA GLU A 37 14.55 8.17 -1.11
C GLU A 37 13.92 7.73 -2.44
N TYR A 38 13.68 8.69 -3.33
CA TYR A 38 13.45 8.45 -4.75
C TYR A 38 14.79 8.52 -5.49
N LEU A 39 14.95 7.63 -6.46
CA LEU A 39 16.04 7.75 -7.43
C LEU A 39 15.65 8.79 -8.47
N VAL A 40 16.54 9.74 -8.72
CA VAL A 40 16.34 10.80 -9.71
C VAL A 40 17.52 10.80 -10.67
N TYR A 41 17.22 10.95 -11.96
CA TYR A 41 18.23 11.13 -13.00
C TYR A 41 17.82 12.27 -13.92
N ASP A 42 18.69 13.27 -14.08
CA ASP A 42 18.45 14.45 -14.92
C ASP A 42 17.11 15.16 -14.60
N GLY A 43 16.78 15.23 -13.31
CA GLY A 43 15.52 15.82 -12.82
C GLY A 43 14.28 14.93 -13.00
N VAL A 44 14.42 13.71 -13.53
CA VAL A 44 13.33 12.75 -13.71
C VAL A 44 13.36 11.70 -12.61
N ARG A 45 12.23 11.52 -11.92
CA ARG A 45 12.04 10.46 -10.93
C ARG A 45 11.96 9.10 -11.63
N LEU A 46 12.75 8.15 -11.15
CA LEU A 46 12.80 6.77 -11.63
C LEU A 46 11.68 5.96 -10.95
N GLU A 47 10.70 5.53 -11.75
CA GLU A 47 9.56 4.74 -11.28
C GLU A 47 9.78 3.22 -11.42
N ASP A 48 9.09 2.42 -10.58
CA ASP A 48 9.12 0.95 -10.60
C ASP A 48 8.09 0.38 -11.59
N ASN A 49 8.06 0.93 -12.80
CA ASN A 49 7.05 0.66 -13.84
C ASN A 49 7.64 -0.13 -15.02
N ASN A 50 8.50 -1.11 -14.69
CA ASN A 50 9.13 -2.05 -15.63
C ASN A 50 10.08 -1.40 -16.67
N LEU A 51 10.42 -0.13 -16.48
CA LEU A 51 11.43 0.59 -17.25
C LEU A 51 12.84 0.21 -16.80
N THR A 52 13.74 0.12 -17.75
CA THR A 52 15.17 -0.14 -17.54
C THR A 52 15.95 1.15 -17.47
N LEU A 53 17.16 1.11 -16.91
CA LEU A 53 18.05 2.27 -16.90
C LEU A 53 18.34 2.82 -18.29
N ALA A 54 18.41 1.94 -19.30
CA ALA A 54 18.61 2.35 -20.67
C ALA A 54 17.43 3.18 -21.21
N ASP A 55 16.20 2.91 -20.75
CA ASP A 55 15.01 3.67 -21.15
C ASP A 55 15.04 5.12 -20.62
N TYR A 56 15.69 5.32 -19.46
CA TYR A 56 15.99 6.65 -18.91
C TYR A 56 17.29 7.26 -19.46
N GLY A 57 17.97 6.59 -20.40
CA GLY A 57 19.24 7.06 -20.97
C GLY A 57 20.45 6.96 -20.03
N ILE A 58 20.32 6.22 -18.93
CA ILE A 58 21.36 6.08 -17.91
C ILE A 58 22.45 5.14 -18.42
N GLN A 59 23.69 5.65 -18.45
CA GLN A 59 24.87 4.93 -18.93
C GLN A 59 25.90 4.69 -17.83
N HIS A 60 26.94 3.89 -18.12
CA HIS A 60 28.06 3.70 -17.21
C HIS A 60 28.67 5.05 -16.78
N ARG A 61 28.88 5.22 -15.47
CA ARG A 61 29.32 6.47 -14.80
C ARG A 61 28.30 7.60 -14.77
N SER A 62 27.03 7.33 -15.07
CA SER A 62 25.95 8.27 -14.73
C SER A 62 25.84 8.40 -13.21
N THR A 63 25.51 9.60 -12.75
CA THR A 63 25.20 9.89 -11.35
C THR A 63 23.69 9.90 -11.19
N LEU A 64 23.19 9.21 -10.17
CA LEU A 64 21.80 9.25 -9.75
C LEU A 64 21.72 10.05 -8.46
N ASP A 65 20.74 10.94 -8.39
CA ASP A 65 20.44 11.71 -7.19
C ASP A 65 19.45 10.94 -6.32
N LEU A 66 19.59 11.09 -5.01
CA LEU A 66 18.67 10.56 -4.01
C LEU A 66 17.89 11.73 -3.43
N GLU A 67 16.57 11.75 -3.66
CA GLU A 67 15.68 12.77 -3.11
C GLU A 67 14.84 12.20 -1.97
N GLU A 68 14.81 12.89 -0.82
CA GLU A 68 13.96 12.50 0.30
C GLU A 68 12.47 12.48 -0.09
N LYS A 69 11.78 11.41 0.30
CA LYS A 69 10.32 11.31 0.25
C LYS A 69 9.70 12.36 1.17
N MET A 70 8.62 12.96 0.70
CA MET A 70 7.80 13.83 1.53
C MET A 70 7.19 13.02 2.68
N GLN A 71 7.26 13.56 3.89
CA GLN A 71 6.65 12.96 5.07
C GLN A 71 5.51 13.83 5.58
N ILE A 72 4.46 13.19 6.08
CA ILE A 72 3.38 13.82 6.84
C ILE A 72 3.19 13.08 8.17
N TYR A 73 2.56 13.75 9.12
CA TYR A 73 2.22 13.19 10.42
C TYR A 73 0.72 13.01 10.52
N VAL A 74 0.28 11.86 11.03
CA VAL A 74 -1.13 11.58 11.30
C VAL A 74 -1.27 11.30 12.79
N VAL A 75 -2.03 12.16 13.49
CA VAL A 75 -2.25 12.04 14.93
C VAL A 75 -3.61 11.42 15.17
N GLU A 76 -3.63 10.22 15.75
CA GLU A 76 -4.86 9.55 16.16
C GLU A 76 -5.43 10.22 17.42
N THR A 77 -6.68 10.62 17.34
CA THR A 77 -7.28 11.58 18.30
C THR A 77 -7.58 10.99 19.68
N LEU A 78 -7.78 9.67 19.82
CA LEU A 78 -8.15 9.07 21.11
C LEU A 78 -6.94 8.61 21.93
N ALA A 79 -5.99 7.92 21.30
CA ALA A 79 -4.76 7.44 21.91
C ALA A 79 -3.62 8.46 21.82
N GLY A 80 -3.75 9.51 21.00
CA GLY A 80 -2.71 10.53 20.81
C GLY A 80 -1.47 10.01 20.08
N THR A 81 -1.58 8.85 19.42
CA THR A 81 -0.44 8.22 18.74
C THR A 81 -0.17 8.95 17.43
N THR A 82 1.09 9.25 17.15
CA THR A 82 1.51 9.90 15.90
C THR A 82 2.11 8.86 14.96
N ILE A 83 1.55 8.77 13.76
CA ILE A 83 1.98 7.90 12.67
C ILE A 83 2.70 8.77 11.64
N THR A 84 3.94 8.42 11.30
CA THR A 84 4.68 9.09 10.23
C THR A 84 4.46 8.34 8.93
N LEU A 85 3.99 9.03 7.89
CA LEU A 85 3.76 8.45 6.56
C LEU A 85 4.65 9.10 5.52
N GLU A 86 5.28 8.26 4.70
CA GLU A 86 5.98 8.68 3.48
C GLU A 86 4.98 8.70 2.33
N VAL A 87 4.88 9.84 1.66
CA VAL A 87 3.83 10.15 0.71
C VAL A 87 4.35 10.95 -0.49
N ASP A 88 3.66 10.86 -1.61
CA ASP A 88 3.76 11.85 -2.69
C ASP A 88 2.57 12.83 -2.64
N SER A 89 2.80 14.07 -3.05
CA SER A 89 1.74 15.09 -3.12
C SER A 89 0.57 14.71 -4.03
N SER A 90 0.80 13.82 -5.01
CA SER A 90 -0.20 13.29 -5.92
C SER A 90 -1.00 12.12 -5.36
N GLU A 91 -0.66 11.59 -4.19
CA GLU A 91 -1.41 10.48 -3.59
C GLU A 91 -2.80 10.93 -3.16
N THR A 92 -3.77 10.06 -3.38
CA THR A 92 -5.16 10.27 -2.96
C THR A 92 -5.33 10.02 -1.46
N ILE A 93 -6.35 10.65 -0.87
CA ILE A 93 -6.72 10.41 0.53
C ILE A 93 -7.07 8.94 0.77
N ASP A 94 -7.71 8.23 -0.17
CA ASP A 94 -7.93 6.78 -0.05
C ASP A 94 -6.62 5.98 0.00
N SER A 95 -5.60 6.36 -0.78
CA SER A 95 -4.26 5.76 -0.71
C SER A 95 -3.64 5.96 0.67
N ILE A 96 -3.73 7.19 1.22
CA ILE A 96 -3.23 7.51 2.57
C ILE A 96 -3.94 6.67 3.64
N LYS A 97 -5.27 6.54 3.54
CA LYS A 97 -6.03 5.66 4.44
C LYS A 97 -5.60 4.20 4.32
N GLY A 98 -5.25 3.76 3.12
CA GLY A 98 -4.64 2.46 2.86
C GLY A 98 -3.32 2.27 3.60
N LYS A 99 -2.43 3.26 3.58
CA LYS A 99 -1.16 3.21 4.32
C LYS A 99 -1.38 3.13 5.83
N ILE A 100 -2.31 3.92 6.38
CA ILE A 100 -2.70 3.86 7.80
C ILE A 100 -3.28 2.49 8.15
N GLN A 101 -4.11 1.92 7.27
CA GLN A 101 -4.64 0.57 7.48
C GLN A 101 -3.52 -0.47 7.51
N TYR A 102 -2.49 -0.32 6.67
CA TYR A 102 -1.37 -1.23 6.64
C TYR A 102 -0.54 -1.16 7.93
N SER A 103 -0.24 0.05 8.42
CA SER A 103 0.58 0.28 9.61
C SER A 103 -0.16 -0.06 10.91
N GLU A 104 -1.34 0.52 11.12
CA GLU A 104 -2.06 0.46 12.41
C GLU A 104 -3.20 -0.57 12.41
N ARG A 105 -3.49 -1.21 11.27
CA ARG A 105 -4.58 -2.19 11.11
C ARG A 105 -5.99 -1.62 11.23
N PHE A 106 -6.16 -0.29 11.22
CA PHE A 106 -7.49 0.33 11.19
C PHE A 106 -8.14 0.26 9.80
N PRO A 107 -9.34 -0.32 9.63
CA PRO A 107 -10.08 -0.30 8.38
C PRO A 107 -10.26 1.10 7.77
N LYS A 108 -10.03 1.25 6.45
CA LYS A 108 -10.21 2.53 5.73
C LYS A 108 -11.57 3.18 6.00
N VAL A 109 -12.63 2.38 6.05
CA VAL A 109 -14.01 2.83 6.31
C VAL A 109 -14.21 3.47 7.69
N GLN A 110 -13.34 3.16 8.66
CA GLN A 110 -13.36 3.80 9.98
C GLN A 110 -12.58 5.10 10.01
N GLN A 111 -11.70 5.34 9.04
CA GLN A 111 -10.77 6.44 9.08
C GLN A 111 -11.42 7.71 8.52
N CYS A 112 -11.48 8.75 9.34
CA CYS A 112 -11.74 10.12 8.93
C CYS A 112 -10.47 10.93 9.11
N LEU A 113 -9.93 11.44 8.00
CA LEU A 113 -8.76 12.31 8.00
C LEU A 113 -9.21 13.77 7.93
N ILE A 114 -8.66 14.59 8.82
CA ILE A 114 -9.00 15.99 8.97
C ILE A 114 -7.71 16.81 8.87
N PHE A 115 -7.73 17.89 8.10
CA PHE A 115 -6.65 18.87 8.02
C PHE A 115 -7.22 20.28 8.22
N GLY A 116 -6.70 20.99 9.24
CA GLY A 116 -7.35 22.21 9.73
C GLY A 116 -8.79 21.92 10.16
N ASP A 117 -9.74 22.66 9.59
CA ASP A 117 -11.18 22.51 9.87
C ASP A 117 -11.92 21.69 8.80
N LYS A 118 -11.20 20.99 7.91
CA LYS A 118 -11.78 20.27 6.77
C LYS A 118 -11.55 18.77 6.86
N GLN A 119 -12.64 18.01 6.73
CA GLN A 119 -12.58 16.59 6.43
C GLN A 119 -12.11 16.40 4.99
N LEU A 120 -11.16 15.48 4.80
CA LEU A 120 -10.58 15.17 3.50
C LEU A 120 -11.42 14.12 2.77
N GLU A 121 -11.60 14.31 1.46
CA GLU A 121 -12.40 13.44 0.59
C GLU A 121 -11.54 12.36 -0.08
N ASP A 122 -12.02 11.12 -0.14
CA ASP A 122 -11.25 9.95 -0.60
C ASP A 122 -10.64 10.11 -2.01
N ASN A 123 -11.34 10.80 -2.90
CA ASN A 123 -10.93 10.99 -4.31
C ASN A 123 -10.02 12.20 -4.54
N SER A 124 -9.77 13.02 -3.52
CA SER A 124 -8.87 14.17 -3.61
C SER A 124 -7.42 13.78 -3.31
N THR A 125 -6.47 14.57 -3.78
CA THR A 125 -5.04 14.38 -3.52
C THR A 125 -4.55 15.22 -2.34
N LEU A 126 -3.37 14.91 -1.81
CA LEU A 126 -2.73 15.76 -0.80
C LEU A 126 -2.48 17.20 -1.31
N ALA A 127 -2.08 17.32 -2.58
CA ALA A 127 -1.87 18.62 -3.24
C ALA A 127 -3.15 19.45 -3.32
N ASP A 128 -4.31 18.84 -3.57
CA ASP A 128 -5.60 19.55 -3.64
C ASP A 128 -5.96 20.27 -2.33
N HIS A 129 -5.44 19.78 -1.21
CA HIS A 129 -5.64 20.37 0.13
C HIS A 129 -4.45 21.18 0.62
N ASN A 130 -3.45 21.45 -0.23
CA ASN A 130 -2.19 22.11 0.12
C ASN A 130 -1.46 21.43 1.29
N ILE A 131 -1.58 20.09 1.39
CA ILE A 131 -0.84 19.32 2.38
C ILE A 131 0.57 19.12 1.84
N SER A 132 1.56 19.65 2.57
CA SER A 132 2.98 19.61 2.21
C SER A 132 3.79 18.78 3.21
N LYS A 133 5.10 18.63 2.94
CA LYS A 133 6.06 18.02 3.88
C LYS A 133 5.86 18.60 5.29
N GLU A 134 5.90 17.71 6.28
CA GLU A 134 5.71 17.96 7.72
C GLU A 134 4.31 18.42 8.15
N SER A 135 3.31 18.39 7.25
CA SER A 135 1.93 18.65 7.64
C SER A 135 1.41 17.61 8.62
N THR A 136 0.56 18.04 9.55
CA THR A 136 -0.09 17.17 10.53
C THR A 136 -1.58 17.05 10.26
N LEU A 137 -2.06 15.82 10.06
CA LEU A 137 -3.47 15.47 9.89
C LEU A 137 -3.99 14.86 11.20
N LEU A 138 -5.26 15.09 11.51
CA LEU A 138 -5.95 14.40 12.59
C LEU A 138 -6.67 13.17 12.05
N LEU A 139 -6.50 12.02 12.71
CA LEU A 139 -7.23 10.80 12.46
C LEU A 139 -8.31 10.61 13.52
N VAL A 140 -9.57 10.65 13.07
CA VAL A 140 -10.73 10.27 13.88
C VAL A 140 -11.21 8.90 13.43
N LEU A 141 -11.32 7.97 14.37
CA LEU A 141 -11.83 6.63 14.11
C LEU A 141 -13.33 6.55 14.41
N HIS A 142 -14.10 6.16 13.41
CA HIS A 142 -15.53 5.89 13.54
C HIS A 142 -15.82 4.40 13.76
N PRO A 143 -16.91 4.05 14.46
CA PRO A 143 -17.41 2.68 14.49
C PRO A 143 -17.66 2.15 13.07
N LEU A 144 -17.45 0.85 12.86
CA LEU A 144 -17.79 0.21 11.59
C LEU A 144 -19.29 0.41 11.24
N PRO A 145 -19.64 0.48 9.95
CA PRO A 145 -21.03 0.47 9.52
C PRO A 145 -21.78 -0.70 10.15
N ARG A 146 -23.06 -0.48 10.50
CA ARG A 146 -23.91 -1.56 11.03
C ARG A 146 -23.98 -2.70 10.01
N GLY A 147 -23.72 -3.92 10.46
CA GLY A 147 -23.72 -5.10 9.59
C GLY A 147 -22.41 -5.37 8.85
N THR A 148 -21.36 -4.56 9.07
CA THR A 148 -20.00 -4.97 8.70
C THR A 148 -19.57 -6.16 9.54
N MET A 149 -19.03 -7.15 8.86
CA MET A 149 -18.49 -8.37 9.43
C MET A 149 -17.05 -8.53 8.98
N ARG A 150 -16.24 -9.15 9.84
CA ARG A 150 -14.83 -9.42 9.57
C ARG A 150 -14.64 -10.89 9.27
N ILE A 151 -14.18 -11.21 8.07
CA ILE A 151 -13.82 -12.58 7.67
C ILE A 151 -12.31 -12.70 7.52
N LYS A 152 -11.80 -13.93 7.51
CA LYS A 152 -10.40 -14.25 7.24
C LYS A 152 -10.30 -14.94 5.89
N VAL A 153 -9.26 -14.64 5.13
CA VAL A 153 -8.94 -15.36 3.89
C VAL A 153 -7.60 -16.03 4.09
N TYR A 154 -7.58 -17.36 4.07
CA TYR A 154 -6.37 -18.15 4.07
C TYR A 154 -5.84 -18.26 2.64
N ILE A 155 -4.64 -17.75 2.39
CA ILE A 155 -3.97 -17.87 1.10
C ILE A 155 -3.09 -19.10 1.15
N GLY A 156 -3.03 -19.88 0.05
CA GLY A 156 -2.24 -21.12 -0.04
C GLY A 156 -0.73 -21.01 0.27
N ASP A 157 -0.19 -19.81 0.49
CA ASP A 157 1.17 -19.56 0.97
C ASP A 157 1.27 -19.47 2.52
N GLY A 158 0.17 -19.71 3.23
CA GLY A 158 0.09 -19.66 4.69
C GLY A 158 -0.29 -18.30 5.26
N ARG A 159 -0.44 -17.25 4.44
CA ARG A 159 -0.89 -15.94 4.92
C ARG A 159 -2.38 -15.94 5.23
N ILE A 160 -2.76 -15.22 6.28
CA ILE A 160 -4.16 -14.96 6.62
C ILE A 160 -4.44 -13.47 6.43
N VAL A 161 -5.38 -13.15 5.54
CA VAL A 161 -5.77 -11.77 5.22
C VAL A 161 -7.15 -11.48 5.80
N PRO A 162 -7.27 -10.59 6.81
CA PRO A 162 -8.57 -10.17 7.31
C PRO A 162 -9.24 -9.19 6.35
N LEU A 163 -10.52 -9.41 6.08
CA LEU A 163 -11.36 -8.53 5.26
C LEU A 163 -12.57 -8.04 6.05
N GLU A 164 -12.88 -6.76 5.88
CA GLU A 164 -14.14 -6.16 6.32
C GLU A 164 -15.12 -6.21 5.14
N VAL A 165 -16.23 -6.90 5.33
CA VAL A 165 -17.23 -7.19 4.30
C VAL A 165 -18.64 -6.98 4.82
N GLN A 166 -19.60 -6.92 3.92
CA GLN A 166 -21.03 -6.94 4.25
C GLN A 166 -21.65 -8.24 3.73
N LYS A 167 -22.74 -8.69 4.35
CA LYS A 167 -23.52 -9.85 3.87
C LYS A 167 -23.98 -9.71 2.41
N SER A 168 -24.18 -8.47 1.95
CA SER A 168 -24.55 -8.13 0.58
C SER A 168 -23.39 -8.11 -0.41
N ASP A 169 -22.13 -8.17 0.05
CA ASP A 169 -20.96 -8.18 -0.83
C ASP A 169 -21.00 -9.43 -1.72
N THR A 170 -20.78 -9.23 -3.02
CA THR A 170 -20.63 -10.34 -3.97
C THR A 170 -19.23 -10.93 -3.86
N ILE A 171 -19.07 -12.21 -4.23
CA ILE A 171 -17.76 -12.85 -4.26
C ILE A 171 -16.80 -12.11 -5.21
N ALA A 172 -17.29 -11.54 -6.32
CA ALA A 172 -16.49 -10.68 -7.18
C ALA A 172 -15.96 -9.44 -6.45
N SER A 173 -16.79 -8.76 -5.64
CA SER A 173 -16.35 -7.63 -4.82
C SER A 173 -15.36 -8.04 -3.73
N VAL A 174 -15.51 -9.25 -3.15
CA VAL A 174 -14.57 -9.81 -2.18
C VAL A 174 -13.22 -10.09 -2.85
N SER A 175 -13.21 -10.65 -4.07
CA SER A 175 -11.98 -10.83 -4.84
C SER A 175 -11.24 -9.52 -5.11
N LEU A 176 -11.95 -8.41 -5.35
CA LEU A 176 -11.33 -7.09 -5.48
C LEU A 176 -10.70 -6.63 -4.16
N LYS A 177 -11.41 -6.79 -3.02
CA LYS A 177 -10.84 -6.49 -1.69
C LYS A 177 -9.60 -7.31 -1.36
N ILE A 178 -9.56 -8.58 -1.82
CA ILE A 178 -8.37 -9.43 -1.70
C ILE A 178 -7.23 -8.88 -2.55
N TYR A 179 -7.51 -8.50 -3.80
CA TYR A 179 -6.51 -7.90 -4.68
C TYR A 179 -5.90 -6.62 -4.06
N GLU A 180 -6.72 -5.73 -3.51
CA GLU A 180 -6.26 -4.51 -2.84
C GLU A 180 -5.36 -4.79 -1.63
N LYS A 181 -5.64 -5.85 -0.86
CA LYS A 181 -4.93 -6.16 0.38
C LYS A 181 -3.74 -7.10 0.22
N ALA A 182 -3.75 -7.96 -0.78
CA ALA A 182 -2.79 -9.05 -0.94
C ALA A 182 -2.16 -9.12 -2.33
N PHE A 183 -2.56 -8.23 -3.25
CA PHE A 183 -2.13 -8.17 -4.65
C PHE A 183 -2.37 -9.48 -5.43
N VAL A 184 -3.32 -10.31 -4.99
CA VAL A 184 -3.72 -11.54 -5.67
C VAL A 184 -4.79 -11.22 -6.70
N ARG A 185 -4.45 -11.30 -7.99
CA ARG A 185 -5.37 -10.94 -9.08
C ARG A 185 -6.61 -11.86 -9.10
N PRO A 186 -7.83 -11.33 -9.34
CA PRO A 186 -9.07 -12.11 -9.39
C PRO A 186 -9.01 -13.31 -10.34
N VAL A 187 -8.37 -13.16 -11.50
CA VAL A 187 -8.28 -14.23 -12.52
C VAL A 187 -7.34 -15.37 -12.14
N GLN A 188 -6.50 -15.19 -11.12
CA GLN A 188 -5.49 -16.17 -10.71
C GLN A 188 -5.91 -16.97 -9.46
N HIS A 189 -7.14 -16.82 -8.98
CA HIS A 189 -7.58 -17.52 -7.78
C HIS A 189 -9.02 -17.99 -7.84
N ALA A 190 -9.33 -18.94 -6.98
CA ALA A 190 -10.68 -19.35 -6.64
C ALA A 190 -10.86 -19.30 -5.12
N ILE A 191 -12.01 -18.80 -4.69
CA ILE A 191 -12.38 -18.70 -3.27
C ILE A 191 -13.27 -19.90 -2.93
N TYR A 192 -13.00 -20.52 -1.79
CA TYR A 192 -13.74 -21.66 -1.27
C TYR A 192 -14.24 -21.37 0.15
N PHE A 193 -15.39 -21.94 0.48
CA PHE A 193 -15.95 -21.98 1.84
C PHE A 193 -16.56 -23.37 2.06
N ASP A 194 -16.21 -24.05 3.15
CA ASP A 194 -16.67 -25.42 3.43
C ASP A 194 -16.57 -26.36 2.21
N SER A 195 -15.40 -26.36 1.55
CA SER A 195 -15.11 -27.13 0.32
C SER A 195 -15.95 -26.74 -0.92
N THR A 196 -16.81 -25.73 -0.82
CA THR A 196 -17.62 -25.22 -1.93
C THR A 196 -16.89 -24.09 -2.64
N ARG A 197 -16.72 -24.21 -3.97
CA ARG A 197 -16.20 -23.12 -4.79
C ARG A 197 -17.24 -22.00 -4.90
N LEU A 198 -16.86 -20.79 -4.53
CA LEU A 198 -17.76 -19.64 -4.51
C LEU A 198 -17.85 -19.01 -5.91
N GLU A 199 -19.07 -18.63 -6.31
CA GLU A 199 -19.38 -18.02 -7.61
C GLU A 199 -19.38 -16.49 -7.51
N GLY A 200 -18.70 -15.82 -8.45
CA GLY A 200 -18.50 -14.37 -8.45
C GLY A 200 -19.78 -13.52 -8.32
N SER A 201 -20.91 -13.98 -8.86
CA SER A 201 -22.20 -13.27 -8.87
C SER A 201 -23.02 -13.43 -7.59
N LYS A 202 -22.68 -14.40 -6.75
CA LYS A 202 -23.39 -14.68 -5.49
C LYS A 202 -22.84 -13.83 -4.36
N THR A 203 -23.63 -13.65 -3.29
CA THR A 203 -23.24 -12.87 -2.12
C THR A 203 -22.70 -13.74 -1.00
N LEU A 204 -22.02 -13.14 -0.02
CA LEU A 204 -21.63 -13.84 1.20
C LEU A 204 -22.84 -14.43 1.94
N ALA A 205 -23.96 -13.70 1.99
CA ALA A 205 -25.22 -14.20 2.56
C ALA A 205 -25.75 -15.46 1.86
N HIS A 206 -25.56 -15.57 0.54
CA HIS A 206 -26.01 -16.75 -0.22
C HIS A 206 -25.35 -18.04 0.27
N TYR A 207 -24.08 -17.94 0.68
CA TYR A 207 -23.30 -19.06 1.20
C TYR A 207 -23.38 -19.20 2.72
N GLY A 208 -24.18 -18.36 3.41
CA GLY A 208 -24.30 -18.40 4.87
C GLY A 208 -23.00 -18.02 5.60
N ILE A 209 -22.13 -17.23 4.95
CA ILE A 209 -20.87 -16.78 5.57
C ILE A 209 -21.20 -15.71 6.60
N GLU A 210 -20.70 -15.91 7.82
CA GLU A 210 -20.92 -15.09 9.01
C GLU A 210 -19.63 -14.42 9.51
N ASN A 211 -19.79 -13.52 10.48
CA ASN A 211 -18.67 -12.81 11.08
C ASN A 211 -17.68 -13.78 11.77
N GLY A 212 -16.40 -13.69 11.41
CA GLY A 212 -15.33 -14.51 11.94
C GLY A 212 -14.96 -15.72 11.07
N ASP A 213 -15.77 -16.03 10.07
CA ASP A 213 -15.55 -17.16 9.18
C ASP A 213 -14.26 -17.04 8.37
N THR A 214 -13.75 -18.19 7.94
CA THR A 214 -12.51 -18.30 7.17
C THR A 214 -12.81 -18.86 5.79
N LEU A 215 -12.36 -18.16 4.75
CA LEU A 215 -12.43 -18.58 3.36
C LEU A 215 -11.05 -19.06 2.91
N ASP A 216 -11.01 -20.10 2.10
CA ASP A 216 -9.77 -20.58 1.49
C ASP A 216 -9.60 -19.98 0.10
N LEU A 217 -8.46 -19.33 -0.14
CA LEU A 217 -8.06 -18.83 -1.45
C LEU A 217 -7.02 -19.76 -2.04
N ILE A 218 -7.42 -20.42 -3.13
CA ILE A 218 -6.55 -21.31 -3.91
C ILE A 218 -6.09 -20.55 -5.14
N ILE A 219 -4.78 -20.34 -5.25
CA ILE A 219 -4.17 -19.75 -6.45
C ILE A 219 -4.17 -20.83 -7.53
N CYS A 220 -4.80 -20.53 -8.66
CA CYS A 220 -4.73 -21.39 -9.84
C CYS A 220 -3.32 -21.27 -10.40
N GLN A 221 -2.53 -22.36 -10.34
CA GLN A 221 -1.29 -22.43 -11.09
C GLN A 221 -1.63 -22.49 -12.58
N CYS A 222 -1.78 -21.32 -13.20
CA CYS A 222 -1.75 -21.21 -14.64
C CYS A 222 -0.30 -21.48 -15.06
N GLY A 223 -0.04 -22.68 -15.57
CA GLY A 223 1.16 -22.92 -16.35
C GLY A 223 1.07 -22.11 -17.65
N CYS A 224 2.19 -21.43 -17.95
CA CYS A 224 2.55 -20.73 -19.18
C CYS A 224 1.90 -19.35 -19.41
#